data_AF-A0AAU2X5W5-F1
#
_entry.id   AF-A0AAU2X5W5-F1
#
_cell.length_a   1.000
_cell.length_b   1.000
_cell.length_c   1.000
_cell.angle_alpha   90.00
_cell.angle_beta   90.00
_cell.angle_gamma   90.00
#
_symmetry.space_group_name_H-M   'P 1'
#
loop_
_entity.id
_entity.type
_entity.pdbx_description
1 polymer ?
#
loop_
_entity_poly.entity_id
_entity_poly.type
_entity_poly.pdbx_seq_one_letter_code
_entity_poly.pdbx_strand_id
1 'polypeptide(L)'
;MPLVNRRNALGVLGAAGATAAGLLWWRSGSDGGKSGAAAAQPLGHGAPKGGPGPVPSASSAPPAVVPATRRPVPPADARRIAAENAKPGTTAWKPGRNGTRLGNDVAHQIKGYTSETSIGLGERIDFHMSVNPGGAYSIGIYRLGDYGGAGARHVLSSPRLSGVPGNAPKLDADCGMLSCDWPVGWTLEVPKDWTSGTYLAVFDDERGNRNYTAFVVRDDGRSADFLVVLPFSTYQAYNQYPLDGRTGKSLYYGYGPDGKNVYPARARAVSFDRPFMGDGMPPTRFDLDQSAIAWMERSGFDVTYASTVDIETRRIDPTWYRALVFPGHDEYWSTPMREVVEEAHREGVNQAWLTANNMYWHVRFDKNERGVANRVMHCWREDRDPGASLLSAPTDMWRRIRRPEQEFLGIQYNGIVASPTPLRVSSSWHWLWAGTGVRDGDTIDKVVGGEADGIEAGMPTPPGARQALLAESPYVLRSGARRTQNTSLYESPRGTLMFCAGTFNWSLALNHPKYRDERIQRATHNLFEQLRTAGRSDTGGHK
;
A
#
# COMPACT_ATOMS: atom_id res chain seq x y z
N MET A 1 60.00 23.90 -33.02
CA MET A 1 58.86 24.72 -33.49
C MET A 1 58.53 24.30 -34.92
N PRO A 2 57.27 24.17 -35.36
CA PRO A 2 56.01 23.82 -34.68
C PRO A 2 55.36 22.53 -35.26
N LEU A 3 54.23 22.12 -34.67
CA LEU A 3 53.08 21.40 -35.23
C LEU A 3 53.27 20.04 -35.94
N VAL A 4 52.87 18.96 -35.23
CA VAL A 4 52.45 17.69 -35.85
C VAL A 4 51.01 17.38 -35.43
N ASN A 5 50.19 17.19 -36.46
CA ASN A 5 48.78 16.82 -36.45
C ASN A 5 48.63 15.32 -36.14
N ARG A 6 47.68 14.92 -35.28
CA ARG A 6 47.16 13.53 -35.23
C ARG A 6 45.64 13.53 -35.10
N ARG A 7 44.99 12.86 -36.05
CA ARG A 7 43.61 12.36 -36.02
C ARG A 7 43.52 11.19 -35.03
N ASN A 8 42.43 11.11 -34.24
CA ASN A 8 41.43 10.03 -34.31
C ASN A 8 40.45 10.02 -33.10
N ALA A 9 39.18 9.85 -33.45
CA ALA A 9 38.19 8.92 -32.90
C ALA A 9 37.51 9.12 -31.52
N LEU A 10 36.16 8.99 -31.60
CA LEU A 10 35.22 8.32 -30.69
C LEU A 10 34.83 8.97 -29.34
N GLY A 11 33.52 9.01 -29.07
CA GLY A 11 33.01 8.99 -27.70
C GLY A 11 31.67 9.70 -27.47
N VAL A 12 30.56 9.08 -27.89
CA VAL A 12 29.21 9.36 -27.35
C VAL A 12 29.18 8.92 -25.89
N LEU A 13 28.75 9.80 -24.97
CA LEU A 13 28.52 9.44 -23.56
C LEU A 13 27.12 9.91 -23.15
N GLY A 14 26.22 8.92 -23.05
CA GLY A 14 24.90 9.05 -22.46
C GLY A 14 24.98 9.01 -20.93
N ALA A 15 24.16 9.83 -20.28
CA ALA A 15 24.01 9.90 -18.83
C ALA A 15 23.16 8.72 -18.32
N ALA A 16 23.78 7.84 -17.53
CA ALA A 16 23.11 6.84 -16.71
C ALA A 16 22.93 7.39 -15.29
N GLY A 17 21.69 7.59 -14.86
CA GLY A 17 21.34 7.81 -13.46
C GLY A 17 21.38 6.49 -12.70
N ALA A 18 22.24 6.41 -11.69
CA ALA A 18 22.51 5.21 -10.91
C ALA A 18 21.32 4.83 -10.00
N THR A 19 20.72 3.68 -10.26
CA THR A 19 19.91 2.93 -9.29
C THR A 19 20.84 2.00 -8.50
N ALA A 20 21.17 2.37 -7.26
CA ALA A 20 21.92 1.49 -6.36
C ALA A 20 20.95 0.57 -5.60
N ALA A 21 20.62 -0.57 -6.19
CA ALA A 21 20.13 -1.73 -5.46
C ALA A 21 21.34 -2.52 -4.95
N GLY A 22 21.61 -2.46 -3.65
CA GLY A 22 22.70 -3.19 -3.01
C GLY A 22 22.44 -4.71 -3.03
N LEU A 23 23.36 -5.45 -3.64
CA LEU A 23 23.51 -6.90 -3.54
C LEU A 23 23.97 -7.31 -2.12
N LEU A 24 23.50 -8.45 -1.60
CA LEU A 24 24.38 -9.59 -1.25
C LEU A 24 23.57 -10.81 -0.71
N TRP A 25 23.78 -11.94 -1.40
CA TRP A 25 23.86 -13.35 -1.01
C TRP A 25 23.39 -13.81 0.37
N TRP A 26 22.45 -14.77 0.38
CA TRP A 26 22.19 -15.67 1.51
C TRP A 26 22.52 -17.11 1.11
N ARG A 27 23.44 -17.75 1.85
CA ARG A 27 23.75 -19.19 1.77
C ARG A 27 23.00 -19.88 2.90
N SER A 28 22.10 -20.80 2.57
CA SER A 28 21.47 -21.71 3.53
C SER A 28 22.46 -22.80 3.94
N GLY A 29 22.92 -22.76 5.19
CA GLY A 29 23.62 -23.88 5.83
C GLY A 29 22.60 -24.76 6.54
N SER A 30 22.36 -25.94 6.00
CA SER A 30 21.75 -27.06 6.70
C SER A 30 22.85 -27.82 7.43
N ASP A 31 22.77 -27.93 8.76
CA ASP A 31 23.51 -28.96 9.49
C ASP A 31 22.58 -29.64 10.50
N GLY A 32 22.57 -30.97 10.39
CA GLY A 32 21.80 -31.86 11.24
C GLY A 32 22.47 -32.07 12.58
N GLY A 33 21.67 -32.06 13.64
CA GLY A 33 22.04 -32.52 14.98
C GLY A 33 21.05 -33.57 15.45
N LYS A 34 21.53 -34.81 15.59
CA LYS A 34 20.82 -35.93 16.21
C LYS A 34 20.83 -35.78 17.74
N SER A 35 19.68 -35.94 18.37
CA SER A 35 19.48 -36.47 19.73
C SER A 35 17.97 -36.73 19.83
N GLY A 36 17.44 -37.83 20.34
CA GLY A 36 17.88 -38.79 21.33
C GLY A 36 16.59 -39.17 22.04
N ALA A 37 15.95 -40.26 21.61
CA ALA A 37 14.67 -40.70 22.15
C ALA A 37 14.85 -41.19 23.59
N ALA A 38 13.98 -40.71 24.50
CA ALA A 38 13.78 -41.33 25.80
C ALA A 38 12.28 -41.42 26.06
N ALA A 39 11.81 -42.67 26.23
CA ALA A 39 10.46 -43.03 26.60
C ALA A 39 10.23 -42.78 28.10
N ALA A 40 9.01 -42.41 28.46
CA ALA A 40 8.51 -42.55 29.83
C ALA A 40 7.05 -43.04 29.78
N GLN A 41 6.82 -44.17 30.46
CA GLN A 41 5.53 -44.82 30.69
C GLN A 41 4.82 -44.25 31.92
N PRO A 42 3.53 -44.60 32.16
CA PRO A 42 2.58 -43.77 32.89
C PRO A 42 2.50 -44.11 34.39
N LEU A 43 2.05 -43.14 35.18
CA LEU A 43 1.57 -43.38 36.54
C LEU A 43 0.19 -42.74 36.72
N GLY A 44 -0.74 -43.55 37.22
CA GLY A 44 -2.12 -43.18 37.44
C GLY A 44 -2.45 -42.85 38.89
N HIS A 45 -3.64 -42.22 39.00
CA HIS A 45 -4.66 -42.31 40.05
C HIS A 45 -4.61 -41.30 41.21
N GLY A 46 -5.76 -40.61 41.36
CA GLY A 46 -6.12 -39.80 42.51
C GLY A 46 -7.28 -38.84 42.23
N ALA A 47 -8.50 -39.35 42.04
CA ALA A 47 -9.72 -38.53 41.95
C ALA A 47 -10.24 -38.13 43.35
N PRO A 48 -11.01 -37.04 43.45
CA PRO A 48 -12.16 -37.03 44.33
C PRO A 48 -13.47 -36.72 43.60
N LYS A 49 -14.51 -37.40 44.07
CA LYS A 49 -15.90 -37.40 43.61
C LYS A 49 -16.63 -36.14 44.09
N GLY A 50 -17.41 -35.53 43.20
CA GLY A 50 -18.48 -34.57 43.53
C GLY A 50 -19.51 -34.60 42.41
N GLY A 51 -20.69 -35.16 42.68
CA GLY A 51 -21.77 -35.29 41.69
C GLY A 51 -22.51 -33.97 41.41
N PRO A 52 -23.16 -33.84 40.24
CA PRO A 52 -23.82 -32.60 39.84
C PRO A 52 -25.25 -32.52 40.41
N GLY A 53 -25.63 -31.35 40.93
CA GLY A 53 -27.03 -30.96 41.14
C GLY A 53 -27.63 -30.38 39.85
N PRO A 54 -28.96 -30.47 39.64
CA PRO A 54 -29.60 -30.02 38.41
C PRO A 54 -29.75 -28.49 38.41
N VAL A 55 -29.28 -27.83 37.35
CA VAL A 55 -29.54 -26.42 37.06
C VAL A 55 -30.47 -26.37 35.83
N PRO A 56 -31.60 -25.63 35.88
CA PRO A 56 -32.64 -25.69 34.84
C PRO A 56 -32.16 -25.10 33.51
N SER A 57 -32.50 -25.78 32.42
CA SER A 57 -32.24 -25.35 31.04
C SER A 57 -33.23 -24.26 30.61
N ALA A 58 -32.79 -23.01 30.63
CA ALA A 58 -33.42 -21.94 29.87
C ALA A 58 -32.79 -21.90 28.46
N SER A 59 -33.43 -22.55 27.50
CA SER A 59 -33.12 -22.40 26.08
C SER A 59 -33.66 -21.05 25.60
N SER A 60 -32.82 -20.02 25.56
CA SER A 60 -33.09 -18.82 24.76
C SER A 60 -32.33 -18.97 23.44
N ALA A 61 -33.05 -19.27 22.37
CA ALA A 61 -32.51 -19.16 21.02
C ALA A 61 -31.96 -17.73 20.82
N PRO A 62 -30.77 -17.55 20.21
CA PRO A 62 -30.28 -16.23 19.88
C PRO A 62 -31.29 -15.53 18.95
N PRO A 63 -31.52 -14.21 19.12
CA PRO A 63 -32.42 -13.49 18.24
C PRO A 63 -31.92 -13.60 16.80
N ALA A 64 -32.84 -13.89 15.88
CA ALA A 64 -32.54 -13.91 14.46
C ALA A 64 -31.93 -12.56 14.06
N VAL A 65 -30.72 -12.59 13.50
CA VAL A 65 -30.08 -11.43 12.89
C VAL A 65 -30.95 -11.04 11.70
N VAL A 66 -31.74 -9.97 11.86
CA VAL A 66 -32.45 -9.36 10.75
C VAL A 66 -31.37 -8.81 9.80
N PRO A 67 -31.35 -9.19 8.51
CA PRO A 67 -30.40 -8.59 7.58
C PRO A 67 -30.66 -7.10 7.56
N ALA A 68 -29.66 -6.28 7.89
CA ALA A 68 -29.75 -4.85 7.68
C ALA A 68 -30.14 -4.63 6.21
N THR A 69 -31.24 -3.93 5.97
CA THR A 69 -31.66 -3.56 4.62
C THR A 69 -30.54 -2.74 3.99
N ARG A 70 -29.83 -3.35 3.04
CA ARG A 70 -28.68 -2.79 2.32
C ARG A 70 -29.06 -1.42 1.75
N ARG A 71 -28.36 -0.35 2.15
CA ARG A 71 -28.63 0.99 1.62
C ARG A 71 -28.39 1.00 0.11
N PRO A 72 -29.31 1.54 -0.71
CA PRO A 72 -29.03 1.80 -2.12
C PRO A 72 -27.78 2.69 -2.20
N VAL A 73 -26.76 2.27 -2.93
CA VAL A 73 -25.62 3.15 -3.19
C VAL A 73 -26.12 4.23 -4.15
N PRO A 74 -26.04 5.52 -3.77
CA PRO A 74 -26.43 6.62 -4.63
C PRO A 74 -25.75 6.54 -6.01
N PRO A 75 -26.35 7.10 -7.07
CA PRO A 75 -25.75 7.06 -8.39
C PRO A 75 -24.36 7.69 -8.38
N ALA A 76 -23.39 6.97 -8.91
CA ALA A 76 -22.04 7.47 -9.14
C ALA A 76 -22.06 8.71 -10.05
N ASP A 77 -21.12 9.63 -9.82
CA ASP A 77 -20.98 10.90 -10.55
C ASP A 77 -19.56 11.03 -11.14
N ALA A 78 -19.28 10.22 -12.16
CA ALA A 78 -18.03 10.26 -12.92
C ALA A 78 -17.71 11.65 -13.52
N ARG A 79 -18.72 12.53 -13.66
CA ARG A 79 -18.52 13.89 -14.15
C ARG A 79 -17.66 14.72 -13.21
N ARG A 80 -17.61 14.42 -11.91
CA ARG A 80 -16.74 15.11 -10.95
C ARG A 80 -15.27 14.91 -11.26
N ILE A 81 -14.86 13.66 -11.47
CA ILE A 81 -13.48 13.32 -11.81
C ILE A 81 -13.13 13.81 -13.21
N ALA A 82 -14.03 13.68 -14.18
CA ALA A 82 -13.82 14.24 -15.51
C ALA A 82 -13.69 15.77 -15.50
N ALA A 83 -14.55 16.48 -14.76
CA ALA A 83 -14.48 17.94 -14.61
C ALA A 83 -13.22 18.39 -13.88
N GLU A 84 -12.77 17.64 -12.86
CA GLU A 84 -11.49 17.89 -12.21
C GLU A 84 -10.32 17.72 -13.19
N ASN A 85 -10.30 16.64 -13.97
CA ASN A 85 -9.23 16.37 -14.93
C ASN A 85 -9.24 17.30 -16.16
N ALA A 86 -10.37 17.95 -16.45
CA ALA A 86 -10.45 18.99 -17.47
C ALA A 86 -9.74 20.29 -17.05
N LYS A 87 -9.44 20.48 -15.75
CA LYS A 87 -8.68 21.63 -15.28
C LYS A 87 -7.20 21.52 -15.71
N PRO A 88 -6.49 22.65 -15.91
CA PRO A 88 -5.10 22.63 -16.35
C PRO A 88 -4.18 21.88 -15.38
N GLY A 89 -3.50 20.84 -15.88
CA GLY A 89 -2.45 20.13 -15.16
C GLY A 89 -1.09 20.82 -15.23
N THR A 90 -0.14 20.35 -14.43
CA THR A 90 1.24 20.85 -14.44
C THR A 90 2.24 19.76 -14.05
N THR A 91 3.48 19.90 -14.53
CA THR A 91 4.62 19.07 -14.11
C THR A 91 5.55 19.80 -13.13
N ALA A 92 5.17 21.01 -12.69
CA ALA A 92 6.01 21.86 -11.83
C ALA A 92 6.31 21.25 -10.46
N TRP A 93 5.51 20.29 -10.00
CA TRP A 93 5.74 19.53 -8.76
C TRP A 93 6.89 18.52 -8.87
N LYS A 94 7.28 18.11 -10.09
CA LYS A 94 8.30 17.07 -10.27
C LYS A 94 9.68 17.55 -9.79
N PRO A 95 10.53 16.64 -9.27
CA PRO A 95 11.92 16.95 -8.90
C PRO A 95 12.71 17.65 -10.01
N GLY A 96 13.60 18.58 -9.65
CA GLY A 96 14.54 19.20 -10.58
C GLY A 96 13.93 20.24 -11.53
N ARG A 97 12.61 20.44 -11.49
CA ARG A 97 11.94 21.48 -12.29
C ARG A 97 12.22 22.87 -11.71
N ASN A 98 12.25 23.87 -12.59
CA ASN A 98 12.45 25.28 -12.27
C ASN A 98 13.74 25.58 -11.47
N GLY A 99 14.79 24.77 -11.65
CA GLY A 99 16.07 24.97 -10.96
C GLY A 99 16.08 24.52 -9.49
N THR A 100 15.00 23.87 -9.02
CA THR A 100 14.96 23.30 -7.66
C THR A 100 15.88 22.10 -7.52
N ARG A 101 16.43 21.90 -6.33
CA ARG A 101 17.26 20.74 -5.94
C ARG A 101 16.56 19.98 -4.83
N LEU A 102 16.59 18.66 -4.86
CA LEU A 102 15.99 17.87 -3.78
C LEU A 102 16.78 18.06 -2.48
N GLY A 103 16.06 18.47 -1.43
CA GLY A 103 16.52 18.36 -0.05
C GLY A 103 16.61 16.90 0.36
N ASN A 104 17.54 16.60 1.25
CA ASN A 104 17.84 15.21 1.65
C ASN A 104 17.93 15.05 3.17
N ASP A 105 18.04 13.78 3.58
CA ASP A 105 18.12 13.32 4.97
C ASP A 105 19.48 13.58 5.65
N VAL A 106 20.44 14.21 4.99
CA VAL A 106 21.77 14.50 5.56
C VAL A 106 21.92 15.99 5.85
N ALA A 107 21.57 16.83 4.87
CA ALA A 107 21.66 18.27 4.98
C ALA A 107 20.40 18.91 5.61
N HIS A 108 19.27 18.19 5.59
CA HIS A 108 18.01 18.59 6.23
C HIS A 108 17.48 19.95 5.73
N GLN A 109 17.73 20.30 4.47
CA GLN A 109 17.53 21.68 4.00
C GLN A 109 16.10 22.18 4.20
N ILE A 110 15.14 21.35 3.81
CA ILE A 110 13.72 21.53 4.08
C ILE A 110 13.07 20.14 4.13
N LYS A 111 12.30 19.86 5.18
CA LYS A 111 11.54 18.62 5.33
C LYS A 111 10.24 18.88 6.09
N GLY A 112 9.26 18.01 5.87
CA GLY A 112 8.04 18.05 6.66
C GLY A 112 7.22 16.78 6.60
N TYR A 113 6.24 16.71 7.49
CA TYR A 113 5.25 15.65 7.57
C TYR A 113 3.91 16.22 8.01
N THR A 114 2.84 15.45 7.80
CA THR A 114 1.49 15.86 8.14
C THR A 114 1.04 15.32 9.49
N SER A 115 0.12 16.04 10.14
CA SER A 115 -0.54 15.57 11.37
C SER A 115 -1.42 14.34 11.15
N GLU A 116 -1.86 14.10 9.90
CA GLU A 116 -2.75 13.00 9.51
C GLU A 116 -2.35 12.43 8.14
N THR A 117 -2.65 11.15 7.89
CA THR A 117 -2.47 10.55 6.56
C THR A 117 -3.57 10.96 5.58
N SER A 118 -4.73 11.36 6.12
CA SER A 118 -5.89 11.79 5.35
C SER A 118 -6.78 12.75 6.14
N ILE A 119 -7.48 13.63 5.43
CA ILE A 119 -8.45 14.57 5.99
C ILE A 119 -9.70 14.67 5.10
N GLY A 120 -10.82 15.07 5.67
CA GLY A 120 -12.08 15.30 4.98
C GLY A 120 -12.19 16.72 4.45
N LEU A 121 -13.16 16.94 3.56
CA LEU A 121 -13.54 18.27 3.08
C LEU A 121 -14.01 19.16 4.25
N GLY A 122 -13.41 20.35 4.38
CA GLY A 122 -13.65 21.27 5.50
C GLY A 122 -12.88 20.95 6.78
N GLU A 123 -12.08 19.86 6.82
CA GLU A 123 -11.19 19.56 7.94
C GLU A 123 -9.84 20.29 7.80
N ARG A 124 -9.02 20.19 8.85
CA ARG A 124 -7.71 20.86 8.92
C ARG A 124 -6.58 19.84 8.98
N ILE A 125 -5.49 20.13 8.27
CA ILE A 125 -4.25 19.35 8.32
C ILE A 125 -3.07 20.27 8.64
N ASP A 126 -2.24 19.85 9.59
CA ASP A 126 -1.03 20.59 9.98
C ASP A 126 0.18 20.00 9.25
N PHE A 127 1.03 20.89 8.75
CA PHE A 127 2.34 20.57 8.19
C PHE A 127 3.41 20.91 9.23
N HIS A 128 4.03 19.87 9.79
CA HIS A 128 5.16 20.00 10.70
C HIS A 128 6.45 20.16 9.89
N MET A 129 7.20 21.23 10.12
CA MET A 129 8.28 21.67 9.22
C MET A 129 9.62 21.81 9.95
N SER A 130 10.70 21.44 9.25
CA SER A 130 12.08 21.74 9.60
C SER A 130 12.79 22.35 8.40
N VAL A 131 13.48 23.48 8.63
CA VAL A 131 14.19 24.23 7.59
C VAL A 131 15.60 24.55 8.08
N ASN A 132 16.63 24.02 7.40
CA ASN A 132 18.03 24.14 7.83
C ASN A 132 18.96 24.66 6.70
N PRO A 133 19.69 25.78 6.90
CA PRO A 133 19.50 26.75 7.97
C PRO A 133 18.10 27.37 7.91
N GLY A 134 17.65 27.98 9.00
CA GLY A 134 16.37 28.70 9.04
C GLY A 134 16.25 29.72 7.91
N GLY A 135 15.01 30.04 7.51
CA GLY A 135 14.76 30.95 6.39
C GLY A 135 13.36 30.81 5.82
N ALA A 136 13.10 31.57 4.76
CA ALA A 136 11.77 31.58 4.17
C ALA A 136 11.52 30.37 3.27
N TYR A 137 10.26 29.90 3.26
CA TYR A 137 9.81 28.80 2.41
C TYR A 137 8.34 28.96 2.03
N SER A 138 7.85 28.08 1.16
CA SER A 138 6.44 27.97 0.79
C SER A 138 6.01 26.52 0.63
N ILE A 139 4.71 26.27 0.74
CA ILE A 139 4.09 24.96 0.53
C ILE A 139 3.12 25.08 -0.63
N GLY A 140 3.40 24.39 -1.74
CA GLY A 140 2.48 24.22 -2.85
C GLY A 140 1.70 22.91 -2.71
N ILE A 141 0.39 22.94 -2.82
CA ILE A 141 -0.47 21.76 -2.78
C ILE A 141 -0.85 21.36 -4.21
N TYR A 142 -0.69 20.09 -4.52
CA TYR A 142 -0.99 19.51 -5.82
C TYR A 142 -1.91 18.30 -5.66
N ARG A 143 -3.02 18.24 -6.39
CA ARG A 143 -3.86 17.05 -6.49
C ARG A 143 -3.29 16.15 -7.59
N LEU A 144 -2.94 14.91 -7.28
CA LEU A 144 -2.47 13.93 -8.26
C LEU A 144 -3.66 13.39 -9.07
N GLY A 145 -3.41 13.01 -10.33
CA GLY A 145 -4.46 12.60 -11.27
C GLY A 145 -3.93 12.54 -12.71
N ASP A 146 -4.82 12.38 -13.70
CA ASP A 146 -4.42 12.32 -15.11
C ASP A 146 -3.99 13.69 -15.64
N TYR A 147 -4.91 14.67 -15.61
CA TYR A 147 -4.79 16.02 -16.14
C TYR A 147 -4.12 16.09 -17.53
N GLY A 148 -4.60 15.27 -18.47
CA GLY A 148 -4.04 15.20 -19.82
C GLY A 148 -2.60 14.65 -19.84
N GLY A 149 -2.24 13.81 -18.88
CA GLY A 149 -0.90 13.24 -18.71
C GLY A 149 0.08 14.13 -17.94
N ALA A 150 -0.33 15.29 -17.42
CA ALA A 150 0.55 16.14 -16.60
C ALA A 150 0.85 15.51 -15.23
N GLY A 151 -0.05 14.66 -14.73
CA GLY A 151 0.13 13.88 -13.49
C GLY A 151 -0.30 14.57 -12.20
N ALA A 152 -0.49 15.90 -12.23
CA ALA A 152 -1.08 16.63 -11.12
C ALA A 152 -1.62 18.00 -11.56
N ARG A 153 -2.46 18.60 -10.73
CA ARG A 153 -2.85 20.00 -10.80
C ARG A 153 -2.41 20.73 -9.54
N HIS A 154 -1.87 21.94 -9.69
CA HIS A 154 -1.64 22.85 -8.56
C HIS A 154 -2.99 23.39 -8.08
N VAL A 155 -3.28 23.25 -6.78
CA VAL A 155 -4.59 23.62 -6.21
C VAL A 155 -4.53 24.83 -5.30
N LEU A 156 -3.40 25.02 -4.60
CA LEU A 156 -3.24 26.06 -3.59
C LEU A 156 -1.75 26.27 -3.29
N SER A 157 -1.38 27.47 -2.89
CA SER A 157 -0.09 27.74 -2.24
C SER A 157 -0.32 28.37 -0.88
N SER A 158 0.54 28.05 0.08
CA SER A 158 0.64 28.82 1.32
C SER A 158 1.10 30.26 1.03
N PRO A 159 0.91 31.19 1.98
CA PRO A 159 1.72 32.40 2.04
C PRO A 159 3.23 32.07 2.12
N ARG A 160 4.10 33.08 2.00
CA ARG A 160 5.52 32.91 2.34
C ARG A 160 5.64 32.72 3.85
N LEU A 161 6.24 31.61 4.25
CA LEU A 161 6.40 31.17 5.63
C LEU A 161 7.85 31.36 6.07
N SER A 162 8.10 31.38 7.38
CA SER A 162 9.44 31.39 7.97
C SER A 162 9.64 30.11 8.76
N GLY A 163 10.73 29.39 8.48
CA GLY A 163 11.06 28.12 9.10
C GLY A 163 12.34 28.20 9.91
N VAL A 164 12.45 27.32 10.91
CA VAL A 164 13.66 27.13 11.72
C VAL A 164 14.07 25.66 11.65
N PRO A 165 15.32 25.32 12.03
CA PRO A 165 15.70 23.94 12.19
C PRO A 165 14.81 23.26 13.23
N GLY A 166 14.19 22.14 12.85
CA GLY A 166 13.45 21.30 13.78
C GLY A 166 14.39 20.55 14.72
N ASN A 167 13.85 20.09 15.85
CA ASN A 167 14.60 19.27 16.80
C ASN A 167 15.10 17.97 16.14
N ALA A 168 16.19 17.43 16.68
CA ALA A 168 16.66 16.10 16.30
C ALA A 168 15.57 15.05 16.60
N PRO A 169 15.39 14.03 15.74
CA PRO A 169 14.45 12.95 16.01
C PRO A 169 14.75 12.24 17.34
N LYS A 170 13.71 11.92 18.10
CA LYS A 170 13.79 11.14 19.33
C LYS A 170 13.85 9.65 19.00
N LEU A 171 14.73 8.93 19.68
CA LEU A 171 14.87 7.48 19.57
C LEU A 171 14.22 6.81 20.78
N ASP A 172 13.24 5.95 20.52
CA ASP A 172 12.81 4.92 21.45
C ASP A 172 13.79 3.74 21.36
N ALA A 173 14.53 3.49 22.43
CA ALA A 173 15.58 2.45 22.45
C ALA A 173 15.01 1.02 22.50
N ASP A 174 13.79 0.83 23.02
CA ASP A 174 13.20 -0.49 23.23
C ASP A 174 12.69 -1.08 21.92
N CYS A 175 12.08 -0.23 21.08
CA CYS A 175 11.57 -0.66 19.77
C CYS A 175 12.35 -0.08 18.59
N GLY A 176 13.34 0.78 18.82
CA GLY A 176 14.15 1.41 17.76
C GLY A 176 13.38 2.43 16.91
N MET A 177 12.21 2.88 17.37
CA MET A 177 11.39 3.85 16.67
C MET A 177 12.02 5.25 16.71
N LEU A 178 11.96 5.96 15.58
CA LEU A 178 12.29 7.38 15.51
C LEU A 178 11.02 8.21 15.33
N SER A 179 10.90 9.31 16.06
CA SER A 179 9.81 10.29 15.93
C SER A 179 10.35 11.72 15.95
N CYS A 180 9.65 12.65 15.31
CA CYS A 180 9.94 14.08 15.32
C CYS A 180 8.86 14.84 16.11
N ASP A 181 9.24 15.97 16.70
CA ASP A 181 8.34 16.91 17.35
C ASP A 181 8.47 18.32 16.75
N TRP A 182 8.62 18.39 15.43
CA TRP A 182 8.81 19.64 14.71
C TRP A 182 7.61 20.59 14.87
N PRO A 183 7.84 21.92 14.89
CA PRO A 183 6.75 22.88 15.00
C PRO A 183 5.82 22.81 13.78
N VAL A 184 4.55 23.15 14.00
CA VAL A 184 3.61 23.38 12.89
C VAL A 184 4.06 24.62 12.13
N GLY A 185 4.40 24.43 10.86
CA GLY A 185 4.81 25.51 9.96
C GLY A 185 3.63 26.13 9.23
N TRP A 186 2.60 25.35 8.93
CA TRP A 186 1.37 25.80 8.29
C TRP A 186 0.20 24.85 8.59
N THR A 187 -0.99 25.40 8.78
CA THR A 187 -2.24 24.65 8.82
C THR A 187 -3.05 24.97 7.57
N LEU A 188 -3.46 23.93 6.85
CA LEU A 188 -4.39 24.03 5.74
C LEU A 188 -5.79 23.67 6.22
N GLU A 189 -6.74 24.58 6.03
CA GLU A 189 -8.17 24.26 6.03
C GLU A 189 -8.57 23.84 4.63
N VAL A 190 -9.05 22.60 4.47
CA VAL A 190 -9.33 22.00 3.18
C VAL A 190 -10.65 22.57 2.66
N PRO A 191 -10.66 23.31 1.54
CA PRO A 191 -11.89 23.86 0.98
C PRO A 191 -12.90 22.75 0.66
N LYS A 192 -14.18 23.02 0.91
CA LYS A 192 -15.27 22.04 0.71
C LYS A 192 -15.55 21.71 -0.75
N ASP A 193 -15.03 22.51 -1.67
CA ASP A 193 -15.16 22.34 -3.12
C ASP A 193 -13.98 21.58 -3.75
N TRP A 194 -13.02 21.11 -2.94
CA TRP A 194 -11.97 20.23 -3.43
C TRP A 194 -12.51 18.87 -3.84
N THR A 195 -11.85 18.27 -4.82
CA THR A 195 -12.17 16.92 -5.29
C THR A 195 -11.38 15.91 -4.47
N SER A 196 -12.03 14.86 -3.94
CA SER A 196 -11.30 13.76 -3.26
C SER A 196 -10.15 13.24 -4.14
N GLY A 197 -9.02 12.91 -3.53
CA GLY A 197 -7.81 12.59 -4.27
C GLY A 197 -6.62 12.29 -3.37
N THR A 198 -5.55 11.81 -3.99
CA THR A 198 -4.21 11.84 -3.40
C THR A 198 -3.60 13.22 -3.67
N TYR A 199 -3.09 13.86 -2.63
CA TYR A 199 -2.48 15.18 -2.70
C TYR A 199 -1.01 15.11 -2.31
N LEU A 200 -0.21 15.97 -2.93
CA LEU A 200 1.19 16.15 -2.66
C LEU A 200 1.41 17.59 -2.18
N ALA A 201 1.97 17.74 -0.99
CA ALA A 201 2.53 19.01 -0.54
C ALA A 201 3.99 19.08 -0.98
N VAL A 202 4.34 20.16 -1.67
CA VAL A 202 5.67 20.47 -2.20
C VAL A 202 6.24 21.62 -1.39
N PHE A 203 7.32 21.36 -0.68
CA PHE A 203 8.00 22.33 0.15
C PHE A 203 9.17 22.93 -0.62
N ASP A 204 9.17 24.24 -0.84
CA ASP A 204 10.24 24.96 -1.52
C ASP A 204 10.82 26.03 -0.59
N ASP A 205 12.12 25.97 -0.32
CA ASP A 205 12.84 27.03 0.40
C ASP A 205 13.40 28.11 -0.55
N GLU A 206 13.73 29.29 0.00
CA GLU A 206 14.26 30.41 -0.80
C GLU A 206 15.64 30.16 -1.43
N ARG A 207 16.32 29.08 -1.05
CA ARG A 207 17.62 28.65 -1.58
C ARG A 207 17.46 27.62 -2.71
N GLY A 208 16.23 27.35 -3.11
CA GLY A 208 15.87 26.43 -4.18
C GLY A 208 15.93 24.96 -3.77
N ASN A 209 15.87 24.64 -2.48
CA ASN A 209 15.74 23.25 -2.02
C ASN A 209 14.26 22.85 -1.98
N ARG A 210 13.98 21.60 -2.34
CA ARG A 210 12.64 21.02 -2.43
C ARG A 210 12.49 19.71 -1.68
N ASN A 211 11.37 19.50 -1.00
CA ASN A 211 11.00 18.22 -0.40
C ASN A 211 9.48 18.01 -0.47
N TYR A 212 8.98 16.83 -0.13
CA TYR A 212 7.57 16.47 -0.31
C TYR A 212 6.96 15.82 0.93
N THR A 213 5.63 15.77 0.94
CA THR A 213 4.87 14.76 1.68
C THR A 213 3.54 14.53 0.97
N ALA A 214 2.93 13.36 1.14
CA ALA A 214 1.64 13.03 0.55
C ALA A 214 0.58 12.86 1.64
N PHE A 215 -0.66 13.18 1.30
CA PHE A 215 -1.85 12.95 2.13
C PHE A 215 -3.06 12.71 1.23
N VAL A 216 -4.14 12.16 1.79
CA VAL A 216 -5.39 11.94 1.06
C VAL A 216 -6.43 12.99 1.48
N VAL A 217 -7.14 13.57 0.52
CA VAL A 217 -8.39 14.30 0.77
C VAL A 217 -9.55 13.37 0.50
N ARG A 218 -10.31 13.06 1.53
CA ARG A 218 -11.51 12.22 1.48
C ARG A 218 -12.74 13.07 1.16
N ASP A 219 -13.76 12.43 0.61
CA ASP A 219 -15.10 13.02 0.48
C ASP A 219 -16.07 12.13 1.27
N ASP A 220 -16.12 12.38 2.58
CA ASP A 220 -16.94 11.61 3.54
C ASP A 220 -18.45 11.90 3.36
N GLY A 221 -18.82 12.85 2.49
CA GLY A 221 -20.20 13.26 2.22
C GLY A 221 -20.83 12.60 1.00
N ARG A 222 -20.09 11.79 0.22
CA ARG A 222 -20.64 11.13 -0.96
C ARG A 222 -20.20 9.66 -1.09
N SER A 223 -21.02 8.90 -1.81
CA SER A 223 -20.64 7.62 -2.38
C SER A 223 -19.99 7.77 -3.77
N ALA A 224 -19.27 6.74 -4.20
CA ALA A 224 -18.76 6.59 -5.56
C ALA A 224 -18.81 5.13 -6.00
N ASP A 225 -18.54 4.84 -7.28
CA ASP A 225 -18.41 3.46 -7.73
C ASP A 225 -17.23 2.77 -7.01
N PHE A 226 -16.09 3.46 -6.89
CA PHE A 226 -14.87 2.89 -6.35
C PHE A 226 -14.26 3.74 -5.23
N LEU A 227 -13.85 3.08 -4.14
CA LEU A 227 -12.94 3.66 -3.17
C LEU A 227 -11.52 3.17 -3.46
N VAL A 228 -10.60 4.10 -3.74
CA VAL A 228 -9.18 3.82 -3.88
C VAL A 228 -8.50 3.99 -2.53
N VAL A 229 -7.89 2.92 -2.00
CA VAL A 229 -7.25 2.91 -0.69
C VAL A 229 -5.74 2.91 -0.84
N LEU A 230 -5.07 3.95 -0.33
CA LEU A 230 -3.62 4.12 -0.44
C LEU A 230 -2.90 3.49 0.76
N PRO A 231 -1.79 2.75 0.53
CA PRO A 231 -1.14 1.90 1.53
C PRO A 231 -0.20 2.69 2.46
N PHE A 232 -0.72 3.67 3.19
CA PHE A 232 0.07 4.51 4.12
C PHE A 232 0.75 3.71 5.24
N SER A 233 0.14 2.64 5.70
CA SER A 233 0.76 1.65 6.59
C SER A 233 2.03 1.07 5.96
N THR A 234 1.99 0.65 4.71
CA THR A 234 3.15 0.12 3.97
C THR A 234 4.20 1.18 3.69
N TYR A 235 3.81 2.39 3.27
CA TYR A 235 4.74 3.51 3.14
C TYR A 235 5.49 3.74 4.45
N GLN A 236 4.79 3.72 5.58
CA GLN A 236 5.42 3.95 6.87
C GLN A 236 6.29 2.79 7.35
N ALA A 237 5.90 1.55 7.05
CA ALA A 237 6.70 0.36 7.35
C ALA A 237 8.07 0.40 6.67
N TYR A 238 8.12 0.89 5.44
CA TYR A 238 9.36 1.00 4.66
C TYR A 238 10.15 2.29 4.88
N ASN A 239 9.55 3.29 5.53
CA ASN A 239 10.18 4.57 5.77
C ASN A 239 11.45 4.42 6.65
N GLN A 240 12.63 4.46 6.02
CA GLN A 240 13.93 4.36 6.69
C GLN A 240 14.51 5.74 7.06
N TYR A 241 13.65 6.73 7.26
CA TYR A 241 14.11 8.07 7.63
C TYR A 241 14.94 8.05 8.93
N PRO A 242 16.08 8.78 8.99
CA PRO A 242 16.79 9.42 7.88
C PRO A 242 17.74 8.46 7.11
N LEU A 243 17.85 8.61 5.79
CA LEU A 243 18.89 8.00 4.94
C LEU A 243 20.27 8.67 5.13
N ASP A 244 20.78 8.62 6.35
CA ASP A 244 22.05 9.22 6.76
C ASP A 244 23.21 8.23 6.85
N GLY A 245 22.94 6.94 6.63
CA GLY A 245 23.93 5.87 6.78
C GLY A 245 24.28 5.57 8.24
N ARG A 246 23.49 6.04 9.23
CA ARG A 246 23.84 5.96 10.65
C ARG A 246 22.65 5.67 11.56
N THR A 247 21.59 6.45 11.47
CA THR A 247 20.49 6.44 12.45
C THR A 247 19.17 5.94 11.87
N GLY A 248 18.95 6.06 10.56
CA GLY A 248 17.73 5.64 9.88
C GLY A 248 17.33 4.19 10.08
N LYS A 249 16.04 3.99 10.39
CA LYS A 249 15.44 2.68 10.63
C LYS A 249 14.00 2.63 10.11
N SER A 250 13.66 1.52 9.48
CA SER A 250 12.32 1.11 9.08
C SER A 250 11.95 -0.22 9.77
N LEU A 251 10.76 -0.76 9.49
CA LEU A 251 10.42 -2.11 9.95
C LEU A 251 11.21 -3.21 9.24
N TYR A 252 11.98 -2.89 8.20
CA TYR A 252 12.70 -3.87 7.38
C TYR A 252 14.21 -3.83 7.63
N TYR A 253 14.82 -2.65 7.70
CA TYR A 253 16.25 -2.48 7.94
C TYR A 253 16.56 -1.28 8.82
N GLY A 254 17.74 -1.31 9.43
CA GLY A 254 18.42 -0.14 9.97
C GLY A 254 19.88 -0.14 9.58
N TYR A 255 20.60 0.92 9.90
CA TYR A 255 22.04 1.01 9.66
C TYR A 255 22.85 0.27 10.73
N GLY A 256 23.76 -0.59 10.27
CA GLY A 256 24.81 -1.16 11.11
C GLY A 256 25.99 -0.19 11.31
N PRO A 257 26.99 -0.56 12.13
CA PRO A 257 28.14 0.31 12.42
C PRO A 257 28.96 0.72 11.18
N ASP A 258 28.94 -0.08 10.11
CA ASP A 258 29.60 0.20 8.83
C ASP A 258 28.74 1.03 7.86
N GLY A 259 27.58 1.50 8.31
CA GLY A 259 26.63 2.30 7.54
C GLY A 259 25.85 1.52 6.49
N LYS A 260 25.90 0.18 6.50
CA LYS A 260 25.09 -0.67 5.62
C LYS A 260 23.77 -1.05 6.27
N ASN A 261 22.77 -1.33 5.43
CA ASN A 261 21.50 -1.87 5.88
C ASN A 261 21.68 -3.28 6.42
N VAL A 262 21.26 -3.51 7.67
CA VAL A 262 21.25 -4.82 8.30
C VAL A 262 19.91 -5.06 8.98
N TYR A 263 19.39 -6.28 8.85
CA TYR A 263 18.09 -6.66 9.41
C TYR A 263 18.02 -6.52 10.94
N PRO A 264 19.03 -6.94 11.73
CA PRO A 264 18.96 -6.83 13.19
C PRO A 264 18.82 -5.39 13.72
N ALA A 265 19.26 -4.39 12.94
CA ALA A 265 19.22 -2.97 13.32
C ALA A 265 17.86 -2.28 13.02
N ARG A 266 16.90 -3.01 12.43
CA ARG A 266 15.55 -2.49 12.12
C ARG A 266 14.83 -1.97 13.37
N ALA A 267 13.82 -1.15 13.14
CA ALA A 267 12.83 -0.82 14.16
C ALA A 267 11.76 -1.93 14.26
N ARG A 268 11.12 -2.01 15.42
CA ARG A 268 9.94 -2.83 15.74
C ARG A 268 8.68 -1.97 15.85
N ALA A 269 8.84 -0.65 15.82
CA ALA A 269 7.75 0.29 15.63
C ALA A 269 8.20 1.48 14.76
N VAL A 270 7.25 2.10 14.06
CA VAL A 270 7.46 3.29 13.24
C VAL A 270 6.41 4.35 13.58
N SER A 271 6.84 5.61 13.72
CA SER A 271 5.94 6.73 14.03
C SER A 271 5.51 7.45 12.75
N PHE A 272 4.25 7.84 12.61
CA PHE A 272 3.78 8.73 11.55
C PHE A 272 4.17 10.21 11.78
N ASP A 273 4.70 10.54 12.96
CA ASP A 273 5.18 11.88 13.29
C ASP A 273 6.63 12.10 12.81
N ARG A 274 6.92 11.77 11.55
CA ARG A 274 8.23 11.95 10.92
C ARG A 274 8.10 12.07 9.40
N PRO A 275 9.01 12.79 8.71
CA PRO A 275 8.97 12.87 7.25
C PRO A 275 9.22 11.50 6.61
N PHE A 276 8.83 11.37 5.34
CA PHE A 276 9.34 10.28 4.52
C PHE A 276 10.82 10.48 4.22
N MET A 277 11.52 9.36 4.10
CA MET A 277 12.94 9.29 3.74
C MET A 277 13.26 9.97 2.41
N GLY A 278 14.52 10.37 2.24
CA GLY A 278 15.04 10.95 1.00
C GLY A 278 14.38 12.28 0.68
N ASP A 279 13.67 12.34 -0.44
CA ASP A 279 13.02 13.55 -0.93
C ASP A 279 11.62 13.79 -0.32
N GLY A 280 11.13 12.88 0.54
CA GLY A 280 9.84 13.02 1.20
C GLY A 280 8.66 12.47 0.39
N MET A 281 8.89 11.89 -0.78
CA MET A 281 7.86 11.11 -1.47
C MET A 281 7.53 9.85 -0.67
N PRO A 282 6.29 9.33 -0.71
CA PRO A 282 5.96 8.03 -0.13
C PRO A 282 6.95 6.96 -0.61
N PRO A 283 7.65 6.27 0.31
CA PRO A 283 8.63 5.27 -0.05
C PRO A 283 7.94 4.01 -0.57
N THR A 284 8.73 3.15 -1.20
CA THR A 284 8.27 1.84 -1.71
C THR A 284 7.13 1.94 -2.71
N ARG A 285 7.52 2.19 -3.96
CA ARG A 285 6.71 1.93 -5.14
C ARG A 285 5.46 2.82 -5.33
N PHE A 286 5.52 4.09 -4.90
CA PHE A 286 4.45 5.08 -5.15
C PHE A 286 4.12 5.29 -6.65
N ASP A 287 5.02 4.89 -7.55
CA ASP A 287 4.79 4.85 -8.99
C ASP A 287 3.69 3.85 -9.40
N LEU A 288 3.44 2.81 -8.60
CA LEU A 288 2.32 1.87 -8.81
C LEU A 288 0.99 2.60 -8.60
N ASP A 289 0.86 3.26 -7.45
CA ASP A 289 -0.34 4.01 -7.08
C ASP A 289 -0.63 5.11 -8.10
N GLN A 290 0.38 5.93 -8.44
CA GLN A 290 0.23 6.99 -9.43
C GLN A 290 -0.20 6.45 -10.80
N SER A 291 0.31 5.28 -11.21
CA SER A 291 -0.03 4.69 -12.50
C SER A 291 -1.48 4.22 -12.55
N ALA A 292 -1.96 3.54 -11.51
CA ALA A 292 -3.35 3.11 -11.41
C ALA A 292 -4.30 4.31 -11.30
N ILE A 293 -3.98 5.30 -10.46
CA ILE A 293 -4.79 6.52 -10.27
C ILE A 293 -5.00 7.27 -11.58
N ALA A 294 -3.91 7.57 -12.30
CA ALA A 294 -4.01 8.29 -13.56
C ALA A 294 -4.81 7.50 -14.61
N TRP A 295 -4.67 6.18 -14.66
CA TRP A 295 -5.47 5.34 -15.56
C TRP A 295 -6.96 5.32 -15.17
N MET A 296 -7.28 5.18 -13.89
CA MET A 296 -8.67 5.13 -13.41
C MET A 296 -9.40 6.44 -13.73
N GLU A 297 -8.76 7.57 -13.44
CA GLU A 297 -9.33 8.89 -13.70
C GLU A 297 -9.48 9.17 -15.20
N ARG A 298 -8.46 8.84 -16.01
CA ARG A 298 -8.54 8.97 -17.48
C ARG A 298 -9.61 8.08 -18.11
N SER A 299 -9.85 6.92 -17.51
CA SER A 299 -10.89 5.98 -17.96
C SER A 299 -12.30 6.44 -17.58
N GLY A 300 -12.43 7.55 -16.84
CA GLY A 300 -13.73 8.14 -16.49
C GLY A 300 -14.47 7.41 -15.37
N PHE A 301 -13.76 6.63 -14.54
CA PHE A 301 -14.39 5.97 -13.40
C PHE A 301 -14.68 6.97 -12.27
N ASP A 302 -15.82 6.76 -11.60
CA ASP A 302 -16.17 7.54 -10.41
C ASP A 302 -15.43 7.00 -9.17
N VAL A 303 -14.46 7.79 -8.69
CA VAL A 303 -13.54 7.37 -7.63
C VAL A 303 -13.53 8.38 -6.48
N THR A 304 -13.42 7.87 -5.26
CA THR A 304 -12.96 8.64 -4.07
C THR A 304 -11.76 7.92 -3.46
N TYR A 305 -11.10 8.60 -2.52
CA TYR A 305 -9.82 8.16 -1.98
C TYR A 305 -9.83 8.10 -0.46
N ALA A 306 -9.15 7.08 0.07
CA ALA A 306 -8.86 6.92 1.48
C ALA A 306 -7.41 6.44 1.68
N SER A 307 -6.91 6.54 2.91
CA SER A 307 -5.68 5.88 3.35
C SER A 307 -6.01 4.61 4.13
N THR A 308 -5.06 3.69 4.27
CA THR A 308 -5.26 2.50 5.12
C THR A 308 -5.61 2.83 6.58
N VAL A 309 -5.20 3.99 7.10
CA VAL A 309 -5.56 4.47 8.44
C VAL A 309 -7.06 4.80 8.56
N ASP A 310 -7.71 5.16 7.46
CA ASP A 310 -9.18 5.37 7.45
C ASP A 310 -9.95 4.06 7.57
N ILE A 311 -9.36 2.96 7.06
CA ILE A 311 -9.89 1.61 7.25
C ILE A 311 -9.66 1.15 8.69
N GLU A 312 -8.45 1.38 9.24
CA GLU A 312 -8.14 1.09 10.66
C GLU A 312 -9.14 1.75 11.62
N THR A 313 -9.44 3.02 11.38
CA THR A 313 -10.35 3.80 12.22
C THR A 313 -11.83 3.56 11.95
N ARG A 314 -12.17 2.74 10.94
CA ARG A 314 -13.55 2.55 10.43
C ARG A 314 -14.25 3.87 10.11
N ARG A 315 -13.49 4.89 9.70
CA ARG A 315 -14.03 6.21 9.35
C ARG A 315 -14.81 6.15 8.04
N ILE A 316 -14.45 5.22 7.17
CA ILE A 316 -15.14 4.95 5.91
C ILE A 316 -16.04 3.73 6.06
N ASP A 317 -17.29 3.86 5.61
CA ASP A 317 -18.22 2.75 5.40
C ASP A 317 -18.00 2.17 4.00
N PRO A 318 -17.42 0.95 3.86
CA PRO A 318 -17.16 0.33 2.57
C PRO A 318 -18.43 0.06 1.75
N THR A 319 -19.59 -0.04 2.40
CA THR A 319 -20.86 -0.38 1.72
C THR A 319 -21.37 0.74 0.82
N TRP A 320 -20.79 1.95 0.95
CA TRP A 320 -21.07 3.08 0.06
C TRP A 320 -20.48 2.90 -1.33
N TYR A 321 -19.67 1.87 -1.54
CA TYR A 321 -18.94 1.63 -2.78
C TYR A 321 -19.41 0.35 -3.47
N ARG A 322 -19.20 0.28 -4.79
CA ARG A 322 -19.38 -0.97 -5.56
C ARG A 322 -18.16 -1.86 -5.39
N ALA A 323 -16.97 -1.27 -5.36
CA ALA A 323 -15.75 -1.98 -5.04
C ALA A 323 -14.72 -1.14 -4.30
N LEU A 324 -13.86 -1.83 -3.54
CA LEU A 324 -12.62 -1.28 -3.01
C LEU A 324 -11.47 -1.61 -3.98
N VAL A 325 -10.60 -0.64 -4.21
CA VAL A 325 -9.44 -0.78 -5.11
C VAL A 325 -8.16 -0.48 -4.34
N PHE A 326 -7.24 -1.45 -4.37
CA PHE A 326 -5.91 -1.36 -3.78
C PHE A 326 -4.90 -1.25 -4.94
N PRO A 327 -4.44 -0.03 -5.25
CA PRO A 327 -3.74 0.27 -6.50
C PRO A 327 -2.24 -0.06 -6.48
N GLY A 328 -1.64 -0.09 -5.29
CA GLY A 328 -0.20 -0.25 -5.08
C GLY A 328 0.11 -1.34 -4.06
N HIS A 329 1.39 -1.44 -3.72
CA HIS A 329 1.89 -2.48 -2.83
C HIS A 329 1.38 -2.30 -1.40
N ASP A 330 0.47 -3.18 -0.96
CA ASP A 330 -0.24 -3.05 0.31
C ASP A 330 0.07 -4.22 1.27
N GLU A 331 1.27 -4.22 1.83
CA GLU A 331 1.87 -5.34 2.57
C GLU A 331 1.49 -5.39 4.06
N TYR A 332 1.29 -4.24 4.73
CA TYR A 332 1.14 -4.15 6.20
C TYR A 332 -0.29 -3.84 6.62
N TRP A 333 -0.91 -4.80 7.29
CA TRP A 333 -2.34 -4.79 7.63
C TRP A 333 -2.58 -5.11 9.10
N SER A 334 -3.41 -4.30 9.77
CA SER A 334 -3.87 -4.58 11.12
C SER A 334 -5.07 -5.53 11.11
N THR A 335 -5.41 -6.05 12.30
CA THR A 335 -6.65 -6.82 12.48
C THR A 335 -7.90 -6.00 12.14
N PRO A 336 -8.11 -4.77 12.67
CA PRO A 336 -9.28 -3.97 12.30
C PRO A 336 -9.36 -3.70 10.79
N MET A 337 -8.24 -3.38 10.14
CA MET A 337 -8.22 -3.15 8.69
C MET A 337 -8.67 -4.39 7.92
N ARG A 338 -8.11 -5.57 8.23
CA ARG A 338 -8.42 -6.81 7.54
C ARG A 338 -9.88 -7.24 7.78
N GLU A 339 -10.38 -7.08 9.00
CA GLU A 339 -11.79 -7.37 9.32
C GLU A 339 -12.75 -6.50 8.51
N VAL A 340 -12.49 -5.20 8.37
CA VAL A 340 -13.36 -4.27 7.61
C VAL A 340 -13.49 -4.72 6.15
N VAL A 341 -12.39 -5.09 5.51
CA VAL A 341 -12.43 -5.49 4.09
C VAL A 341 -13.00 -6.89 3.91
N GLU A 342 -12.75 -7.82 4.84
CA GLU A 342 -13.38 -9.15 4.82
C GLU A 342 -14.89 -9.04 5.04
N GLU A 343 -15.33 -8.19 5.97
CA GLU A 343 -16.75 -7.88 6.20
C GLU A 343 -17.39 -7.24 4.98
N ALA A 344 -16.78 -6.20 4.41
CA ALA A 344 -17.26 -5.57 3.18
C ALA A 344 -17.45 -6.59 2.05
N HIS A 345 -16.50 -7.53 1.88
CA HIS A 345 -16.62 -8.60 0.90
C HIS A 345 -17.78 -9.56 1.22
N ARG A 346 -17.95 -9.98 2.49
CA ARG A 346 -19.11 -10.81 2.91
C ARG A 346 -20.44 -10.08 2.70
N GLU A 347 -20.43 -8.76 2.84
CA GLU A 347 -21.56 -7.87 2.58
C GLU A 347 -21.71 -7.49 1.11
N GLY A 348 -20.90 -8.07 0.22
CA GLY A 348 -21.01 -7.98 -1.23
C GLY A 348 -20.45 -6.72 -1.88
N VAL A 349 -19.48 -6.08 -1.23
CA VAL A 349 -18.60 -5.08 -1.84
C VAL A 349 -17.47 -5.81 -2.57
N ASN A 350 -17.33 -5.58 -3.87
CA ASN A 350 -16.29 -6.24 -4.66
C ASN A 350 -14.90 -5.67 -4.32
N GLN A 351 -13.82 -6.37 -4.68
CA GLN A 351 -12.46 -5.88 -4.43
C GLN A 351 -11.50 -6.15 -5.59
N ALA A 352 -10.59 -5.20 -5.82
CA ALA A 352 -9.52 -5.32 -6.80
C ALA A 352 -8.17 -4.96 -6.18
N TRP A 353 -7.29 -5.95 -6.08
CA TRP A 353 -5.91 -5.82 -5.65
C TRP A 353 -5.02 -5.84 -6.88
N LEU A 354 -4.49 -4.68 -7.25
CA LEU A 354 -3.79 -4.49 -8.53
C LEU A 354 -2.30 -4.82 -8.45
N THR A 355 -1.83 -5.35 -7.31
CA THR A 355 -0.43 -5.72 -7.09
C THR A 355 -0.27 -7.11 -6.45
N ALA A 356 0.93 -7.40 -5.93
CA ALA A 356 1.28 -8.62 -5.20
C ALA A 356 1.67 -8.30 -3.75
N ASN A 357 1.94 -9.36 -2.98
CA ASN A 357 2.39 -9.29 -1.59
C ASN A 357 1.48 -8.43 -0.73
N ASN A 358 0.18 -8.61 -0.96
CA ASN A 358 -0.87 -7.90 -0.24
C ASN A 358 -1.20 -8.64 1.06
N MET A 359 -1.48 -7.90 2.14
CA MET A 359 -1.82 -8.47 3.46
C MET A 359 -0.81 -9.48 4.02
N TYR A 360 0.50 -9.23 3.85
CA TYR A 360 1.52 -10.19 4.27
C TYR A 360 1.86 -10.06 5.76
N TRP A 361 2.12 -8.85 6.25
CA TRP A 361 2.46 -8.60 7.66
C TRP A 361 1.26 -8.14 8.48
N HIS A 362 1.06 -8.77 9.65
CA HIS A 362 0.17 -8.27 10.68
C HIS A 362 0.86 -7.14 11.45
N VAL A 363 0.18 -5.99 11.56
CA VAL A 363 0.63 -4.82 12.34
C VAL A 363 -0.38 -4.42 13.40
N ARG A 364 0.05 -3.58 14.34
CA ARG A 364 -0.82 -2.98 15.34
C ARG A 364 -0.55 -1.49 15.47
N PHE A 365 -1.61 -0.69 15.50
CA PHE A 365 -1.52 0.74 15.73
C PHE A 365 -1.61 1.08 17.23
N ASP A 366 -0.93 2.14 17.63
CA ASP A 366 -0.96 2.72 18.97
C ASP A 366 -0.89 4.26 18.89
N LYS A 367 -1.05 4.91 20.04
CA LYS A 367 -0.93 6.34 20.21
C LYS A 367 0.53 6.80 20.24
N ASN A 368 0.79 8.04 19.83
CA ASN A 368 2.09 8.68 20.07
C ASN A 368 2.25 9.12 21.54
N GLU A 369 3.42 9.68 21.87
CA GLU A 369 3.75 10.23 23.20
C GLU A 369 2.74 11.29 23.69
N ARG A 370 2.05 11.98 22.77
CA ARG A 370 1.02 12.98 23.08
C ARG A 370 -0.38 12.38 23.26
N GLY A 371 -0.51 11.06 23.12
CA GLY A 371 -1.78 10.35 23.25
C GLY A 371 -2.67 10.38 22.01
N VAL A 372 -2.17 10.86 20.86
CA VAL A 372 -2.92 10.85 19.59
C VAL A 372 -2.86 9.44 19.01
N ALA A 373 -4.03 8.80 18.85
CA ALA A 373 -4.17 7.44 18.35
C ALA A 373 -3.67 7.26 16.92
N ASN A 374 -3.30 6.02 16.56
CA ASN A 374 -2.88 5.61 15.21
C ASN A 374 -1.68 6.38 14.64
N ARG A 375 -0.82 6.90 15.53
CA ARG A 375 0.42 7.60 15.17
C ARG A 375 1.66 6.74 15.33
N VAL A 376 1.54 5.56 15.90
CA VAL A 376 2.62 4.55 16.00
C VAL A 376 2.11 3.24 15.42
N MET A 377 2.96 2.54 14.65
CA MET A 377 2.65 1.22 14.09
C MET A 377 3.75 0.22 14.45
N HIS A 378 3.36 -0.87 15.11
CA HIS A 378 4.24 -1.94 15.58
C HIS A 378 4.25 -3.13 14.61
N CYS A 379 5.43 -3.70 14.41
CA CYS A 379 5.62 -4.99 13.74
C CYS A 379 6.88 -5.69 14.27
N TRP A 380 6.66 -6.73 15.07
CA TRP A 380 7.71 -7.50 15.72
C TRP A 380 8.22 -8.64 14.82
N ARG A 381 7.50 -9.02 13.75
CA ARG A 381 7.88 -10.09 12.81
C ARG A 381 8.24 -11.38 13.56
N GLU A 382 9.46 -11.88 13.39
CA GLU A 382 9.97 -13.06 14.11
C GLU A 382 10.49 -12.78 15.52
N ASP A 383 10.62 -11.51 15.93
CA ASP A 383 11.02 -11.17 17.29
C ASP A 383 9.87 -11.43 18.27
N ARG A 384 10.19 -11.61 19.56
CA ARG A 384 9.17 -11.72 20.61
C ARG A 384 8.35 -10.44 20.67
N ASP A 385 7.05 -10.55 20.38
CA ASP A 385 6.10 -9.44 20.47
C ASP A 385 5.65 -9.22 21.93
N PRO A 386 6.05 -8.12 22.59
CA PRO A 386 5.68 -7.83 23.98
C PRO A 386 4.20 -7.48 24.16
N GLY A 387 3.51 -7.09 23.09
CA GLY A 387 2.07 -6.80 23.13
C GLY A 387 1.21 -8.01 22.75
N ALA A 388 1.79 -9.15 22.37
CA ALA A 388 1.00 -10.33 22.04
C ALA A 388 0.34 -10.93 23.29
N SER A 389 -0.94 -11.28 23.19
CA SER A 389 -1.73 -11.91 24.25
C SER A 389 -2.86 -12.75 23.65
N LEU A 390 -3.68 -13.38 24.49
CA LEU A 390 -4.89 -14.09 24.02
C LEU A 390 -5.90 -13.18 23.32
N LEU A 391 -5.87 -11.87 23.60
CA LEU A 391 -6.78 -10.87 23.03
C LEU A 391 -6.13 -10.03 21.92
N SER A 392 -4.83 -10.20 21.68
CA SER A 392 -4.10 -9.46 20.65
C SER A 392 -3.08 -10.39 20.00
N ALA A 393 -3.34 -10.77 18.75
CA ALA A 393 -2.44 -11.61 17.99
C ALA A 393 -1.04 -10.97 17.84
N PRO A 394 0.03 -11.78 17.75
CA PRO A 394 1.37 -11.26 17.49
C PRO A 394 1.46 -10.64 16.10
N THR A 395 2.30 -9.62 15.97
CA THR A 395 2.56 -8.89 14.72
C THR A 395 3.60 -9.61 13.85
N ASP A 396 3.24 -10.81 13.39
CA ASP A 396 4.01 -11.68 12.47
C ASP A 396 3.30 -11.77 11.09
N MET A 397 3.73 -12.64 10.19
CA MET A 397 3.00 -12.92 8.97
C MET A 397 1.59 -13.42 9.27
N TRP A 398 0.62 -12.94 8.52
CA TRP A 398 -0.78 -13.35 8.62
C TRP A 398 -0.97 -14.87 8.53
N ARG A 399 -0.24 -15.54 7.63
CA ARG A 399 -0.25 -17.01 7.52
C ARG A 399 0.29 -17.75 8.75
N ARG A 400 1.24 -17.16 9.50
CA ARG A 400 1.80 -17.75 10.72
C ARG A 400 0.86 -17.64 11.91
N ILE A 401 -0.03 -16.66 11.90
CA ILE A 401 -1.12 -16.50 12.87
C ILE A 401 -2.45 -17.11 12.39
N ARG A 402 -2.38 -18.12 11.51
CA ARG A 402 -3.52 -18.94 11.05
C ARG A 402 -4.58 -18.18 10.25
N ARG A 403 -4.18 -17.11 9.56
CA ARG A 403 -5.03 -16.40 8.59
C ARG A 403 -4.25 -16.13 7.31
N PRO A 404 -3.90 -17.17 6.53
CA PRO A 404 -3.14 -16.96 5.30
C PRO A 404 -3.88 -16.04 4.32
N GLU A 405 -3.11 -15.39 3.47
CA GLU A 405 -3.56 -14.40 2.51
C GLU A 405 -4.42 -15.08 1.44
N GLN A 406 -4.04 -16.29 1.01
CA GLN A 406 -4.76 -17.07 0.00
C GLN A 406 -6.20 -17.39 0.39
N GLU A 407 -6.48 -17.55 1.69
CA GLU A 407 -7.83 -17.81 2.19
C GLU A 407 -8.79 -16.67 1.84
N PHE A 408 -8.29 -15.44 1.76
CA PHE A 408 -9.08 -14.26 1.45
C PHE A 408 -8.82 -13.71 0.05
N LEU A 409 -7.58 -13.64 -0.41
CA LEU A 409 -7.22 -13.06 -1.71
C LEU A 409 -7.28 -14.07 -2.86
N GLY A 410 -7.44 -15.36 -2.57
CA GLY A 410 -7.44 -16.45 -3.55
C GLY A 410 -6.05 -16.90 -4.01
N ILE A 411 -5.02 -16.08 -3.82
CA ILE A 411 -3.60 -16.34 -4.06
C ILE A 411 -2.79 -15.64 -2.97
N GLN A 412 -1.51 -15.97 -2.80
CA GLN A 412 -0.66 -15.34 -1.79
C GLN A 412 0.79 -15.16 -2.26
N TYR A 413 1.51 -14.27 -1.58
CA TYR A 413 2.92 -14.02 -1.84
C TYR A 413 3.76 -15.28 -1.86
N ASN A 414 4.47 -15.47 -2.97
CA ASN A 414 5.38 -16.59 -3.17
C ASN A 414 6.78 -16.21 -3.68
N GLY A 415 7.06 -14.91 -3.84
CA GLY A 415 8.42 -14.38 -3.75
C GLY A 415 8.77 -13.20 -4.67
N ILE A 416 10.02 -12.76 -4.57
CA ILE A 416 10.55 -11.62 -5.33
C ILE A 416 11.03 -12.08 -6.71
N VAL A 417 10.51 -11.46 -7.76
CA VAL A 417 10.84 -11.75 -9.15
C VAL A 417 12.29 -11.29 -9.45
N ALA A 418 13.12 -12.18 -10.02
CA ALA A 418 14.52 -11.88 -10.32
C ALA A 418 14.70 -10.77 -11.36
N SER A 419 13.90 -10.83 -12.42
CA SER A 419 13.85 -9.84 -13.49
C SER A 419 12.45 -9.83 -14.10
N PRO A 420 11.93 -8.67 -14.56
CA PRO A 420 10.60 -8.61 -15.17
C PRO A 420 10.46 -9.66 -16.29
N THR A 421 9.42 -10.49 -16.21
CA THR A 421 9.14 -11.59 -17.13
C THR A 421 7.73 -11.44 -17.72
N PRO A 422 7.41 -12.07 -18.86
CA PRO A 422 6.08 -11.96 -19.43
C PRO A 422 5.01 -12.60 -18.54
N LEU A 423 3.82 -11.98 -18.51
CA LEU A 423 2.61 -12.61 -18.03
C LEU A 423 2.11 -13.57 -19.11
N ARG A 424 1.77 -14.81 -18.74
CA ARG A 424 1.23 -15.81 -19.66
C ARG A 424 -0.26 -15.96 -19.42
N VAL A 425 -1.05 -15.65 -20.45
CA VAL A 425 -2.51 -15.68 -20.41
C VAL A 425 -3.03 -17.11 -20.21
N SER A 426 -4.02 -17.26 -19.33
CA SER A 426 -4.87 -18.44 -19.15
C SER A 426 -6.34 -18.01 -19.13
N SER A 427 -7.25 -18.95 -19.39
CA SER A 427 -8.69 -18.69 -19.36
C SER A 427 -9.13 -17.52 -20.24
N SER A 428 -8.57 -17.40 -21.45
CA SER A 428 -8.88 -16.35 -22.45
C SER A 428 -10.35 -16.29 -22.88
N TRP A 429 -11.13 -17.34 -22.59
CA TRP A 429 -12.58 -17.36 -22.71
C TRP A 429 -13.30 -16.46 -21.69
N HIS A 430 -12.63 -16.10 -20.58
CA HIS A 430 -13.20 -15.31 -19.50
C HIS A 430 -13.43 -13.86 -19.95
N TRP A 431 -14.53 -13.25 -19.49
CA TRP A 431 -14.94 -11.89 -19.89
C TRP A 431 -13.87 -10.82 -19.62
N LEU A 432 -12.95 -11.07 -18.69
CA LEU A 432 -11.83 -10.17 -18.40
C LEU A 432 -11.02 -9.89 -19.68
N TRP A 433 -10.78 -10.91 -20.49
CA TRP A 433 -9.96 -10.83 -21.70
C TRP A 433 -10.75 -10.34 -22.93
N ALA A 434 -12.04 -10.05 -22.81
CA ALA A 434 -12.88 -9.65 -23.93
C ALA A 434 -12.34 -8.40 -24.66
N GLY A 435 -12.17 -8.49 -25.98
CA GLY A 435 -11.70 -7.39 -26.81
C GLY A 435 -10.20 -7.08 -26.70
N THR A 436 -9.42 -7.90 -25.99
CA THR A 436 -7.95 -7.80 -25.94
C THR A 436 -7.25 -8.54 -27.09
N GLY A 437 -7.92 -9.52 -27.70
CA GLY A 437 -7.41 -10.35 -28.79
C GLY A 437 -6.48 -11.49 -28.36
N VAL A 438 -6.21 -11.66 -27.07
CA VAL A 438 -5.31 -12.70 -26.55
C VAL A 438 -5.95 -14.09 -26.58
N ARG A 439 -5.10 -15.12 -26.61
CA ARG A 439 -5.44 -16.54 -26.49
C ARG A 439 -4.65 -17.18 -25.35
N ASP A 440 -5.09 -18.35 -24.91
CA ASP A 440 -4.36 -19.13 -23.91
C ASP A 440 -2.94 -19.41 -24.36
N GLY A 441 -1.96 -19.08 -23.51
CA GLY A 441 -0.54 -19.21 -23.81
C GLY A 441 0.12 -17.98 -24.43
N ASP A 442 -0.65 -16.98 -24.88
CA ASP A 442 -0.08 -15.70 -25.30
C ASP A 442 0.62 -15.02 -24.13
N THR A 443 1.66 -14.23 -24.44
CA THR A 443 2.45 -13.52 -23.45
C THR A 443 2.32 -12.00 -23.56
N ILE A 444 2.34 -11.34 -22.41
CA ILE A 444 2.36 -9.88 -22.27
C ILE A 444 3.63 -9.48 -21.53
N ASP A 445 4.55 -8.83 -22.23
CA ASP A 445 5.92 -8.59 -21.75
C ASP A 445 5.96 -7.75 -20.47
N LYS A 446 6.88 -8.13 -19.56
CA LYS A 446 7.26 -7.36 -18.36
C LYS A 446 6.15 -7.11 -17.33
N VAL A 447 4.99 -7.76 -17.46
CA VAL A 447 3.86 -7.61 -16.52
C VAL A 447 4.09 -8.38 -15.21
N VAL A 448 4.89 -9.45 -15.21
CA VAL A 448 5.31 -10.12 -13.96
C VAL A 448 6.61 -9.52 -13.48
N GLY A 449 6.61 -8.80 -12.36
CA GLY A 449 7.80 -8.12 -11.86
C GLY A 449 7.62 -7.49 -10.49
N GLY A 450 8.75 -7.17 -9.86
CA GLY A 450 8.79 -6.78 -8.45
C GLY A 450 8.61 -8.02 -7.58
N GLU A 451 7.37 -8.27 -7.20
CA GLU A 451 6.95 -9.42 -6.39
C GLU A 451 5.78 -10.12 -7.06
N ALA A 452 5.58 -11.38 -6.72
CA ALA A 452 4.53 -12.20 -7.28
C ALA A 452 3.77 -13.00 -6.22
N ASP A 453 2.49 -13.17 -6.50
CA ASP A 453 1.60 -14.06 -5.76
C ASP A 453 1.25 -15.26 -6.64
N GLY A 454 0.95 -16.39 -6.00
CA GLY A 454 0.48 -17.59 -6.68
C GLY A 454 -0.32 -18.49 -5.76
N ILE A 455 -0.81 -19.59 -6.32
CA ILE A 455 -1.43 -20.66 -5.55
C ILE A 455 -0.35 -21.42 -4.79
N GLU A 456 -0.47 -21.44 -3.47
CA GLU A 456 0.38 -22.20 -2.56
C GLU A 456 -0.34 -23.47 -2.10
N ALA A 457 0.29 -24.61 -2.38
CA ALA A 457 -0.25 -25.92 -2.03
C ALA A 457 -0.37 -26.08 -0.50
N GLY A 458 -1.50 -26.65 -0.06
CA GLY A 458 -1.77 -26.88 1.37
C GLY A 458 -2.26 -25.65 2.13
N MET A 459 -2.39 -24.49 1.48
CA MET A 459 -3.05 -23.32 2.06
C MET A 459 -4.54 -23.33 1.72
N PRO A 460 -5.42 -22.93 2.65
CA PRO A 460 -6.85 -22.83 2.39
C PRO A 460 -7.14 -21.85 1.25
N THR A 461 -8.17 -22.15 0.48
CA THR A 461 -8.73 -21.27 -0.55
C THR A 461 -10.02 -20.63 -0.04
N PRO A 462 -10.53 -19.57 -0.71
CA PRO A 462 -11.76 -18.92 -0.30
C PRO A 462 -12.95 -19.90 -0.24
N PRO A 463 -13.62 -20.06 0.91
CA PRO A 463 -14.64 -21.10 1.10
C PRO A 463 -15.82 -20.97 0.12
N GLY A 464 -16.09 -22.06 -0.61
CA GLY A 464 -17.22 -22.14 -1.56
C GLY A 464 -17.11 -21.22 -2.77
N ALA A 465 -15.96 -20.56 -2.99
CA ALA A 465 -15.78 -19.64 -4.09
C ALA A 465 -15.52 -20.38 -5.41
N ARG A 466 -16.00 -19.79 -6.52
CA ARG A 466 -15.63 -20.20 -7.87
C ARG A 466 -14.45 -19.37 -8.34
N GLN A 467 -13.30 -20.00 -8.51
CA GLN A 467 -12.06 -19.32 -8.88
C GLN A 467 -11.67 -19.57 -10.34
N ALA A 468 -11.18 -18.53 -11.01
CA ALA A 468 -10.54 -18.60 -12.31
C ALA A 468 -9.10 -18.06 -12.22
N LEU A 469 -8.16 -18.80 -12.81
CA LEU A 469 -6.80 -18.34 -13.02
C LEU A 469 -6.72 -17.72 -14.42
N LEU A 470 -6.51 -16.41 -14.45
CA LEU A 470 -6.52 -15.58 -15.65
C LEU A 470 -5.10 -15.48 -16.25
N ALA A 471 -4.09 -15.77 -15.44
CA ALA A 471 -2.72 -15.93 -15.89
C ALA A 471 -1.99 -16.95 -15.03
N GLU A 472 -1.05 -17.65 -15.64
CA GLU A 472 -0.19 -18.65 -15.01
C GLU A 472 1.23 -18.51 -15.59
N SER A 473 2.04 -17.69 -14.93
CA SER A 473 3.31 -17.20 -15.48
C SER A 473 4.49 -17.82 -14.74
N PRO A 474 5.26 -18.73 -15.36
CA PRO A 474 6.49 -19.21 -14.76
C PRO A 474 7.50 -18.08 -14.60
N TYR A 475 8.16 -18.02 -13.45
CA TYR A 475 9.20 -17.03 -13.19
C TYR A 475 10.30 -17.60 -12.29
N VAL A 476 11.40 -16.85 -12.20
CA VAL A 476 12.55 -17.19 -11.35
C VAL A 476 12.61 -16.19 -10.20
N LEU A 477 12.70 -16.70 -8.98
CA LEU A 477 12.93 -15.91 -7.77
C LEU A 477 14.33 -15.29 -7.79
N ARG A 478 14.53 -14.18 -7.08
CA ARG A 478 15.90 -13.66 -6.82
C ARG A 478 16.85 -14.70 -6.19
N SER A 479 16.31 -15.69 -5.48
CA SER A 479 17.05 -16.82 -4.92
C SER A 479 17.40 -17.92 -5.94
N GLY A 480 16.89 -17.83 -7.18
CA GLY A 480 17.11 -18.80 -8.25
C GLY A 480 16.05 -19.91 -8.36
N ALA A 481 15.19 -20.07 -7.35
CA ALA A 481 14.12 -21.07 -7.41
C ALA A 481 13.03 -20.68 -8.42
N ARG A 482 12.43 -21.69 -9.06
CA ARG A 482 11.31 -21.50 -9.99
C ARG A 482 9.99 -21.46 -9.21
N ARG A 483 9.12 -20.53 -9.60
CA ARG A 483 7.77 -20.35 -9.07
C ARG A 483 6.82 -20.01 -10.21
N THR A 484 5.53 -20.04 -9.91
CA THR A 484 4.46 -19.61 -10.82
C THR A 484 3.74 -18.44 -10.19
N GLN A 485 3.62 -17.36 -10.95
CA GLN A 485 2.75 -16.23 -10.63
C GLN A 485 1.36 -16.54 -11.17
N ASN A 486 0.33 -16.17 -10.42
CA ASN A 486 -1.05 -16.28 -10.85
C ASN A 486 -1.74 -14.92 -10.81
N THR A 487 -2.56 -14.66 -11.83
CA THR A 487 -3.60 -13.62 -11.75
C THR A 487 -4.91 -14.33 -11.47
N SER A 488 -5.59 -13.96 -10.40
CA SER A 488 -6.75 -14.67 -9.90
C SER A 488 -7.97 -13.77 -9.82
N LEU A 489 -9.11 -14.33 -10.19
CA LEU A 489 -10.42 -13.80 -9.85
C LEU A 489 -11.23 -14.92 -9.22
N TYR A 490 -11.84 -14.67 -8.07
CA TYR A 490 -12.87 -15.57 -7.55
C TYR A 490 -14.19 -14.82 -7.32
N GLU A 491 -15.26 -15.59 -7.38
CA GLU A 491 -16.61 -15.17 -7.04
C GLU A 491 -17.08 -15.94 -5.81
N SER A 492 -17.49 -15.21 -4.77
CA SER A 492 -18.05 -15.81 -3.55
C SER A 492 -19.39 -16.51 -3.84
N PRO A 493 -19.90 -17.38 -2.94
CA PRO A 493 -21.25 -17.93 -3.07
C PRO A 493 -22.37 -16.90 -3.20
N ARG A 494 -22.11 -15.63 -2.80
CA ARG A 494 -23.06 -14.51 -2.89
C ARG A 494 -22.87 -13.66 -4.16
N GLY A 495 -22.00 -14.08 -5.08
CA GLY A 495 -21.71 -13.34 -6.31
C GLY A 495 -20.77 -12.14 -6.13
N THR A 496 -20.03 -12.09 -5.02
CA THR A 496 -19.07 -10.99 -4.76
C THR A 496 -17.73 -11.31 -5.38
N LEU A 497 -17.17 -10.36 -6.15
CA LEU A 497 -15.92 -10.54 -6.87
C LEU A 497 -14.71 -10.12 -6.02
N MET A 498 -13.65 -10.92 -6.10
CA MET A 498 -12.31 -10.59 -5.62
C MET A 498 -11.33 -10.81 -6.77
N PHE A 499 -10.62 -9.76 -7.17
CA PHE A 499 -9.55 -9.83 -8.15
C PHE A 499 -8.21 -9.55 -7.48
N CYS A 500 -7.21 -10.38 -7.76
CA CYS A 500 -5.82 -10.15 -7.37
C CYS A 500 -4.90 -10.32 -8.59
N ALA A 501 -4.18 -9.25 -8.95
CA ALA A 501 -3.26 -9.24 -10.08
C ALA A 501 -2.08 -10.19 -9.87
N GLY A 502 -1.60 -10.29 -8.63
CA GLY A 502 -0.48 -11.13 -8.22
C GLY A 502 0.86 -10.69 -8.82
N THR A 503 1.01 -9.42 -9.19
CA THR A 503 2.28 -8.83 -9.66
C THR A 503 2.29 -7.31 -9.50
N PHE A 504 3.42 -6.70 -9.12
CA PHE A 504 3.50 -5.23 -9.01
C PHE A 504 3.26 -4.54 -10.36
N ASN A 505 3.80 -5.10 -11.44
CA ASN A 505 3.83 -4.39 -12.72
C ASN A 505 2.47 -4.34 -13.43
N TRP A 506 1.40 -4.96 -12.89
CA TRP A 506 0.04 -4.77 -13.41
C TRP A 506 -0.35 -3.29 -13.34
N SER A 507 -0.21 -2.64 -12.18
CA SER A 507 -0.47 -1.20 -12.03
C SER A 507 0.42 -0.34 -12.92
N LEU A 508 1.69 -0.70 -13.13
CA LEU A 508 2.56 0.02 -14.06
C LEU A 508 2.08 -0.11 -15.51
N ALA A 509 1.58 -1.28 -15.91
CA ALA A 509 1.05 -1.51 -17.25
C ALA A 509 -0.20 -0.68 -17.58
N LEU A 510 -0.82 -0.05 -16.58
CA LEU A 510 -1.94 0.86 -16.78
C LEU A 510 -1.53 2.25 -17.28
N ASN A 511 -0.35 2.74 -16.91
CA ASN A 511 0.01 4.13 -17.25
C ASN A 511 1.51 4.44 -17.32
N HIS A 512 2.38 3.63 -16.71
CA HIS A 512 3.80 3.93 -16.69
C HIS A 512 4.41 3.79 -18.09
N PRO A 513 5.13 4.81 -18.63
CA PRO A 513 5.60 4.81 -20.03
C PRO A 513 6.43 3.59 -20.45
N LYS A 514 7.19 3.01 -19.50
CA LYS A 514 8.03 1.81 -19.74
C LYS A 514 7.28 0.48 -19.72
N TYR A 515 6.07 0.44 -19.20
CA TYR A 515 5.31 -0.80 -18.95
C TYR A 515 3.93 -0.82 -19.59
N ARG A 516 3.41 0.34 -20.00
CA ARG A 516 2.04 0.47 -20.53
C ARG A 516 1.75 -0.60 -21.60
N ASP A 517 0.61 -1.27 -21.46
CA ASP A 517 0.15 -2.27 -22.41
C ASP A 517 -1.37 -2.19 -22.57
N GLU A 518 -1.83 -2.02 -23.81
CA GLU A 518 -3.25 -1.82 -24.13
C GLU A 518 -4.12 -3.04 -23.76
N ARG A 519 -3.54 -4.25 -23.77
CA ARG A 519 -4.26 -5.48 -23.40
C ARG A 519 -4.55 -5.50 -21.91
N ILE A 520 -3.58 -5.08 -21.08
CA ILE A 520 -3.78 -4.95 -19.63
C ILE A 520 -4.73 -3.81 -19.29
N GLN A 521 -4.63 -2.67 -19.99
CA GLN A 521 -5.58 -1.56 -19.84
C GLN A 521 -7.01 -2.01 -20.19
N ARG A 522 -7.20 -2.73 -21.30
CA ARG A 522 -8.51 -3.23 -21.70
C ARG A 522 -9.04 -4.31 -20.74
N ALA A 523 -8.20 -5.23 -20.28
CA ALA A 523 -8.58 -6.24 -19.29
C ALA A 523 -9.02 -5.60 -17.96
N THR A 524 -8.28 -4.59 -17.50
CA THR A 524 -8.61 -3.85 -16.27
C THR A 524 -9.87 -3.00 -16.45
N HIS A 525 -10.10 -2.43 -17.64
CA HIS A 525 -11.36 -1.75 -17.94
C HIS A 525 -12.55 -2.71 -17.84
N ASN A 526 -12.44 -3.90 -18.44
CA ASN A 526 -13.48 -4.93 -18.36
C ASN A 526 -13.75 -5.35 -16.90
N LEU A 527 -12.69 -5.49 -16.09
CA LEU A 527 -12.81 -5.73 -14.65
C LEU A 527 -13.65 -4.66 -13.97
N PHE A 528 -13.33 -3.38 -14.17
CA PHE A 528 -14.01 -2.29 -13.49
C PHE A 528 -15.48 -2.17 -13.91
N GLU A 529 -15.81 -2.39 -15.18
CA GLU A 529 -17.21 -2.46 -15.63
C GLU A 529 -18.00 -3.60 -14.95
N GLN A 530 -17.37 -4.76 -14.75
CA GLN A 530 -18.00 -5.86 -14.01
C GLN A 530 -18.11 -5.56 -12.51
N LEU A 531 -17.09 -4.97 -11.89
CA LEU A 531 -17.14 -4.61 -10.47
C LEU A 531 -18.24 -3.59 -10.15
N ARG A 532 -18.60 -2.72 -11.11
CA ARG A 532 -19.71 -1.77 -10.99
C ARG A 532 -21.08 -2.44 -10.95
N THR A 533 -21.20 -3.61 -11.59
CA THR A 533 -22.49 -4.29 -11.86
C THR A 533 -22.67 -5.60 -11.07
N ALA A 534 -21.59 -6.26 -10.64
CA ALA A 534 -21.61 -7.53 -9.92
C ALA A 534 -21.92 -7.38 -8.40
N GLY A 535 -22.40 -8.46 -7.76
CA GLY A 535 -22.62 -8.53 -6.31
C GLY A 535 -23.93 -7.91 -5.78
N ARG A 536 -24.83 -7.51 -6.69
CA ARG A 536 -26.13 -6.89 -6.36
C ARG A 536 -27.25 -7.53 -7.16
N SER A 537 -27.60 -8.76 -6.83
CA SER A 537 -28.92 -9.26 -7.17
C SER A 537 -29.94 -8.50 -6.32
N ASP A 538 -30.72 -7.63 -6.97
CA ASP A 538 -32.00 -7.15 -6.45
C ASP A 538 -32.97 -8.33 -6.40
N THR A 539 -32.78 -9.27 -5.47
CA THR A 539 -33.86 -10.18 -5.07
C THR A 539 -34.66 -9.50 -3.95
N GLY A 540 -35.13 -8.28 -4.23
CA GLY A 540 -36.34 -7.76 -3.60
C GLY A 540 -37.50 -8.50 -4.22
N GLY A 541 -37.90 -9.61 -3.61
CA GLY A 541 -39.03 -10.39 -4.06
C GLY A 541 -40.29 -9.52 -4.08
N HIS A 542 -40.81 -9.27 -5.28
CA HIS A 542 -42.25 -9.20 -5.45
C HIS A 542 -42.79 -10.61 -5.16
N LYS A 543 -43.37 -10.78 -3.98
CA LYS A 543 -44.42 -11.75 -3.72
C LYS A 543 -45.62 -11.01 -3.18
#